data_AF-A0AAU4YMQ6-F1
#
_entry.id   AF-A0AAU4YMQ6-F1
#
_cell.length_a   1.000
_cell.length_b   1.000
_cell.length_c   1.000
_cell.angle_alpha   90.00
_cell.angle_beta   90.00
_cell.angle_gamma   90.00
#
_symmetry.space_group_name_H-M   'P 1'
#
loop_
_entity.id
_entity.type
_entity.pdbx_description
1 polymer ?
#
loop_
_entity_poly.entity_id
_entity_poly.type
_entity_poly.pdbx_seq_one_letter_code
_entity_poly.pdbx_strand_id
1 'polypeptide(L)'
;MTVIDRSLTTLLKQRRLFLTRERSDAAEVVYVCVNDGLPGGYPIGYVIPSRAGTWFAYARARPGRVFTCDQVDANLLSIDTAVRAVLDHARYGDVLYALERATGSDTTYTAELHRDHAAWLTALDVPEGITHLGHGRVRLTGPAIAYLRGLPERLGCHVDDENRLWLAGDPYLLTREPRPEGAARP
;
A
#
# COMPACT_ATOMS: atom_id res chain seq x y z
N MET A 1 -17.71 -10.66 -19.01
CA MET A 1 -17.10 -10.49 -17.67
C MET A 1 -15.64 -10.15 -17.90
N THR A 2 -15.19 -8.93 -17.62
CA THR A 2 -13.77 -8.57 -17.79
C THR A 2 -12.98 -9.41 -16.79
N VAL A 3 -12.16 -10.32 -17.32
CA VAL A 3 -11.37 -11.27 -16.53
C VAL A 3 -10.16 -10.51 -16.04
N ILE A 4 -10.11 -10.24 -14.73
CA ILE A 4 -8.90 -9.73 -14.07
C ILE A 4 -7.88 -10.86 -14.06
N ASP A 5 -6.67 -10.57 -14.49
CA ASP A 5 -5.60 -11.56 -14.52
C ASP A 5 -5.24 -12.03 -13.11
N ARG A 6 -4.79 -13.28 -13.02
CA ARG A 6 -4.31 -13.92 -11.79
C ARG A 6 -3.14 -13.13 -11.20
N SER A 7 -2.26 -12.58 -12.04
CA SER A 7 -1.12 -11.78 -11.59
C SER A 7 -1.56 -10.56 -10.78
N LEU A 8 -2.58 -9.84 -11.27
CA LEU A 8 -3.14 -8.68 -10.59
C LEU A 8 -3.87 -9.07 -9.30
N THR A 9 -4.58 -10.20 -9.31
CA THR A 9 -5.24 -10.71 -8.10
C THR A 9 -4.23 -11.03 -6.99
N THR A 10 -3.12 -11.69 -7.33
CA THR A 10 -2.04 -11.99 -6.38
C THR A 10 -1.43 -10.71 -5.80
N LEU A 11 -1.13 -9.74 -6.67
CA LEU A 11 -0.56 -8.46 -6.27
C LEU A 11 -1.49 -7.70 -5.32
N LEU A 12 -2.79 -7.61 -5.64
CA LEU A 12 -3.76 -6.95 -4.77
C LEU A 12 -3.79 -7.62 -3.40
N LYS A 13 -3.82 -8.95 -3.34
CA LYS A 13 -3.78 -9.69 -2.08
C LYS A 13 -2.52 -9.40 -1.26
N GLN A 14 -1.34 -9.49 -1.89
CA GLN A 14 -0.05 -9.20 -1.25
C GLN A 14 -0.02 -7.79 -0.63
N ARG A 15 -0.72 -6.84 -1.26
CA ARG A 15 -0.81 -5.46 -0.82
C ARG A 15 -1.98 -5.17 0.12
N ARG A 16 -2.72 -6.22 0.54
CA ARG A 16 -3.97 -6.13 1.32
C ARG A 16 -5.00 -5.21 0.66
N LEU A 17 -5.15 -5.33 -0.65
CA LEU A 17 -6.10 -4.59 -1.47
C LEU A 17 -7.13 -5.54 -2.08
N PHE A 18 -8.27 -4.97 -2.47
CA PHE A 18 -9.29 -5.67 -3.24
C PHE A 18 -10.01 -4.72 -4.18
N LEU A 19 -10.74 -5.29 -5.14
CA LEU A 19 -11.57 -4.52 -6.07
C LEU A 19 -13.03 -4.58 -5.63
N THR A 20 -13.70 -3.44 -5.64
CA THR A 20 -15.17 -3.38 -5.56
C THR A 20 -15.72 -2.66 -6.77
N ARG A 21 -16.97 -2.98 -7.13
CA ARG A 21 -17.63 -2.43 -8.31
C ARG A 21 -18.91 -1.72 -7.90
N GLU A 22 -19.09 -0.53 -8.44
CA GLU A 22 -20.33 0.22 -8.34
C GLU A 22 -20.89 0.38 -9.76
N ARG A 23 -22.13 -0.05 -9.95
CA ARG A 23 -22.84 0.10 -11.22
C ARG A 23 -23.97 1.10 -11.02
N SER A 24 -23.92 2.16 -11.79
CA SER A 24 -25.02 3.09 -11.97
C SER A 24 -25.52 3.02 -13.41
N ASP A 25 -26.68 3.61 -13.67
CA ASP A 25 -27.21 3.76 -15.03
C ASP A 25 -26.27 4.59 -15.95
N ALA A 26 -25.37 5.38 -15.35
CA ALA A 26 -24.47 6.28 -16.07
C ALA A 26 -23.09 5.66 -16.36
N ALA A 27 -22.56 4.82 -15.46
CA ALA A 27 -21.24 4.20 -15.60
C ALA A 27 -21.01 3.04 -14.62
N GLU A 28 -20.13 2.12 -15.02
CA GLU A 28 -19.49 1.13 -14.13
C GLU A 28 -18.19 1.71 -13.59
N VAL A 29 -18.07 1.86 -12.27
CA VAL A 29 -16.85 2.29 -11.60
C VAL A 29 -16.23 1.09 -10.89
N VAL A 30 -14.92 0.91 -11.05
CA VAL A 30 -14.19 -0.12 -10.29
C VAL A 30 -13.22 0.56 -9.35
N TYR A 31 -13.48 0.41 -8.05
CA TYR A 31 -12.62 0.98 -7.01
C TYR A 31 -11.55 -0.02 -6.59
N VAL A 32 -10.37 0.52 -6.27
CA VAL A 32 -9.28 -0.18 -5.62
C VAL A 32 -9.31 0.21 -4.15
N CYS A 33 -9.58 -0.75 -3.27
CA CYS A 33 -9.80 -0.51 -1.84
C CYS A 33 -8.75 -1.20 -0.98
N VAL A 34 -8.40 -0.55 0.14
CA VAL A 34 -7.65 -1.16 1.24
C VAL A 34 -8.56 -2.11 1.99
N ASN A 35 -8.06 -3.32 2.26
CA ASN A 35 -8.67 -4.27 3.16
C ASN A 35 -8.36 -3.89 4.63
N ASP A 36 -9.12 -2.93 5.11
CA ASP A 36 -9.07 -2.37 6.47
C ASP A 36 -9.96 -3.12 7.48
N GLY A 37 -10.69 -4.15 7.02
CA GLY A 37 -11.64 -4.91 7.84
C GLY A 37 -13.03 -4.26 7.94
N LEU A 38 -13.26 -3.10 7.31
CA LEU A 38 -14.57 -2.47 7.22
C LEU A 38 -15.32 -2.93 5.96
N PRO A 39 -16.66 -3.00 5.99
CA PRO A 39 -17.46 -3.24 4.79
C PRO A 39 -17.16 -2.20 3.71
N GLY A 40 -16.75 -2.65 2.52
CA GLY A 40 -16.44 -1.78 1.37
C GLY A 40 -15.01 -1.27 1.31
N GLY A 41 -14.27 -1.28 2.43
CA GLY A 41 -12.89 -0.84 2.52
C GLY A 41 -12.68 0.65 2.21
N TYR A 42 -11.45 1.12 2.39
CA TYR A 42 -11.10 2.50 2.05
C TYR A 42 -10.61 2.63 0.59
N PRO A 43 -11.26 3.42 -0.28
CA PRO A 43 -10.85 3.57 -1.68
C PRO A 43 -9.56 4.40 -1.80
N ILE A 44 -8.56 3.85 -2.49
CA ILE A 44 -7.28 4.52 -2.79
C ILE A 44 -7.15 4.96 -4.24
N GLY A 45 -8.15 4.60 -5.05
CA GLY A 45 -8.25 4.95 -6.45
C GLY A 45 -9.41 4.21 -7.09
N TYR A 46 -9.67 4.55 -8.34
CA TYR A 46 -10.73 3.93 -9.12
C TYR A 46 -10.42 4.05 -10.61
N VAL A 47 -11.11 3.23 -11.39
CA VAL A 47 -11.06 3.25 -12.84
C VAL A 47 -12.47 3.36 -13.39
N ILE A 48 -12.61 4.13 -14.47
CA ILE A 48 -13.89 4.31 -15.17
C ILE A 48 -13.71 4.06 -16.67
N PRO A 49 -14.67 3.41 -17.34
CA PRO A 49 -14.62 3.21 -18.77
C PRO A 49 -14.98 4.51 -19.50
N SER A 50 -14.32 4.72 -20.62
CA SER A 50 -14.63 5.77 -21.59
C SER A 50 -15.68 5.27 -22.59
N ARG A 51 -16.34 6.20 -23.28
CA ARG A 51 -17.24 5.88 -24.40
C ARG A 51 -16.52 5.22 -25.59
N ALA A 52 -15.21 5.38 -25.69
CA ALA A 52 -14.39 4.80 -26.75
C ALA A 52 -13.93 3.37 -26.44
N GLY A 53 -14.36 2.78 -25.30
CA GLY A 53 -13.96 1.43 -24.89
C GLY A 53 -12.57 1.37 -24.23
N THR A 54 -12.00 2.52 -23.86
CA THR A 54 -10.77 2.62 -23.06
C THR A 54 -11.07 2.91 -21.59
N TRP A 55 -10.05 2.98 -20.75
CA TRP A 55 -10.19 3.25 -19.31
C TRP A 55 -9.40 4.49 -18.88
N PHE A 56 -9.95 5.20 -17.91
CA PHE A 56 -9.27 6.25 -17.15
C PHE A 56 -8.92 5.71 -15.77
N ALA A 57 -7.73 6.05 -15.28
CA ALA A 57 -7.25 5.67 -13.95
C ALA A 57 -7.11 6.89 -13.06
N TYR A 58 -7.67 6.80 -11.85
CA TYR A 58 -7.61 7.83 -10.84
C TYR A 58 -7.00 7.24 -9.57
N ALA A 59 -6.00 7.90 -9.00
CA ALA A 59 -5.34 7.42 -7.80
C ALA A 59 -5.17 8.53 -6.77
N ARG A 60 -5.13 8.14 -5.52
CA ARG A 60 -4.74 9.00 -4.42
C ARG A 60 -3.23 9.21 -4.43
N ALA A 61 -2.74 10.07 -5.33
CA ALA A 61 -1.31 10.29 -5.54
C ALA A 61 -0.67 11.23 -4.50
N ARG A 62 -1.47 12.04 -3.80
CA ARG A 62 -1.01 13.06 -2.85
C ARG A 62 -1.44 12.71 -1.42
N PRO A 63 -0.50 12.37 -0.52
CA PRO A 63 -0.80 12.17 0.90
C PRO A 63 -1.44 13.42 1.51
N GLY A 64 -2.36 13.25 2.48
CA GLY A 64 -3.03 14.37 3.16
C GLY A 64 -4.29 14.91 2.47
N ARG A 65 -4.54 14.58 1.19
CA ARG A 65 -5.87 14.81 0.58
C ARG A 65 -6.68 13.53 0.60
N VAL A 66 -7.34 13.31 1.73
CA VAL A 66 -8.07 12.07 2.07
C VAL A 66 -9.11 11.71 1.00
N PHE A 67 -9.86 12.67 0.47
CA PHE A 67 -11.00 12.37 -0.42
C PHE A 67 -10.81 12.76 -1.89
N THR A 68 -9.58 12.98 -2.36
CA THR A 68 -9.34 13.37 -3.76
C THR A 68 -8.39 12.39 -4.47
N CYS A 69 -8.82 11.89 -5.62
CA CYS A 69 -7.95 11.19 -6.56
C CYS A 69 -7.61 12.10 -7.74
N ASP A 70 -6.36 12.07 -8.16
CA ASP A 70 -5.91 12.70 -9.40
C ASP A 70 -6.07 11.70 -10.55
N GLN A 71 -6.38 12.17 -11.75
CA GLN A 71 -6.26 11.33 -12.94
C GLN A 71 -4.77 11.04 -13.17
N VAL A 72 -4.39 9.77 -13.14
CA VAL A 72 -2.99 9.36 -13.29
C VAL A 72 -2.68 8.79 -14.66
N ASP A 73 -3.70 8.28 -15.36
CA ASP A 73 -3.56 7.77 -16.72
C ASP A 73 -4.91 7.73 -17.46
N ALA A 74 -4.86 7.61 -18.79
CA ALA A 74 -6.01 7.61 -19.68
C ALA A 74 -5.76 6.75 -20.92
N ASN A 75 -6.84 6.45 -21.65
CA ASN A 75 -6.79 5.67 -22.89
C ASN A 75 -6.22 4.26 -22.72
N LEU A 76 -6.38 3.68 -21.52
CA LEU A 76 -5.88 2.36 -21.21
C LEU A 76 -6.76 1.29 -21.83
N LEU A 77 -6.14 0.32 -22.50
CA LEU A 77 -6.86 -0.66 -23.32
C LEU A 77 -7.55 -1.75 -22.50
N SER A 78 -7.19 -1.89 -21.22
CA SER A 78 -7.75 -2.90 -20.35
C SER A 78 -7.95 -2.38 -18.92
N ILE A 79 -8.88 -3.01 -18.22
CA ILE A 79 -9.09 -2.77 -16.80
C ILE A 79 -7.84 -3.13 -15.99
N ASP A 80 -7.13 -4.19 -16.33
CA ASP A 80 -5.91 -4.62 -15.65
C ASP A 80 -4.81 -3.55 -15.73
N THR A 81 -4.59 -2.98 -16.93
CA THR A 81 -3.66 -1.86 -17.10
C THR A 81 -4.11 -0.65 -16.29
N ALA A 82 -5.41 -0.36 -16.25
CA ALA A 82 -5.95 0.76 -15.49
C ALA A 82 -5.79 0.59 -13.98
N VAL A 83 -6.03 -0.60 -13.45
CA VAL A 83 -5.80 -0.89 -12.02
C VAL A 83 -4.30 -0.81 -11.71
N ARG A 84 -3.42 -1.34 -12.57
CA ARG A 84 -1.96 -1.20 -12.39
C ARG A 84 -1.53 0.27 -12.36
N ALA A 85 -2.06 1.11 -13.25
CA ALA A 85 -1.80 2.54 -13.21
C ALA A 85 -2.23 3.19 -11.87
N VAL A 86 -3.33 2.72 -11.26
CA VAL A 86 -3.71 3.14 -9.90
C VAL A 86 -2.64 2.71 -8.89
N LEU A 87 -2.22 1.44 -8.89
CA LEU A 87 -1.22 0.90 -7.95
C LEU A 87 0.16 1.56 -8.09
N ASP A 88 0.53 1.98 -9.30
CA ASP A 88 1.77 2.69 -9.59
C ASP A 88 1.81 4.12 -9.07
N HIS A 89 0.67 4.67 -8.65
CA HIS A 89 0.57 6.06 -8.20
C HIS A 89 -0.04 6.23 -6.81
N ALA A 90 -0.87 5.29 -6.36
CA ALA A 90 -1.59 5.40 -5.10
C ALA A 90 -0.64 5.43 -3.90
N ARG A 91 -0.89 6.39 -3.00
CA ARG A 91 -0.25 6.51 -1.70
C ARG A 91 -1.33 6.44 -0.62
N TYR A 92 -1.21 5.46 0.27
CA TYR A 92 -2.25 5.15 1.26
C TYR A 92 -1.71 4.72 2.63
N GLY A 93 -0.43 4.98 2.89
CA GLY A 93 0.21 4.63 4.15
C GLY A 93 -0.34 5.43 5.34
N ASP A 94 -0.81 6.64 5.11
CA ASP A 94 -1.49 7.46 6.13
C ASP A 94 -2.86 6.88 6.54
N VAL A 95 -3.60 6.31 5.60
CA VAL A 95 -4.85 5.59 5.87
C VAL A 95 -4.58 4.35 6.72
N LEU A 96 -3.59 3.55 6.32
CA LEU A 96 -3.17 2.38 7.09
C LEU A 96 -2.71 2.74 8.49
N TYR A 97 -1.93 3.82 8.63
CA TYR A 97 -1.46 4.26 9.93
C TYR A 97 -2.61 4.75 10.82
N ALA A 98 -3.55 5.52 10.27
CA ALA A 98 -4.73 5.96 11.01
C ALA A 98 -5.57 4.76 11.50
N LEU A 99 -5.74 3.74 10.66
CA LEU A 99 -6.42 2.49 11.02
C LEU A 99 -5.67 1.73 12.13
N GLU A 100 -4.36 1.58 12.02
CA GLU A 100 -3.52 0.91 13.03
C GLU A 100 -3.61 1.63 14.38
N ARG A 101 -3.60 2.97 14.39
CA ARG A 101 -3.82 3.78 15.60
C ARG A 101 -5.20 3.56 16.20
N ALA A 102 -6.26 3.58 15.38
CA ALA A 102 -7.63 3.40 15.85
C ALA A 102 -7.87 2.00 16.43
N THR A 103 -7.17 1.00 15.91
CA THR A 103 -7.28 -0.41 16.36
C THR A 103 -6.27 -0.78 17.44
N GLY A 104 -5.40 0.15 17.86
CA GLY A 104 -4.40 -0.07 18.91
C GLY A 104 -3.25 -1.01 18.52
N SER A 105 -3.01 -1.18 17.21
CA SER A 105 -1.96 -2.04 16.66
C SER A 105 -0.63 -1.29 16.50
N ASP A 106 -0.13 -0.66 17.57
CA ASP A 106 1.20 -0.04 17.55
C ASP A 106 2.28 -1.09 17.72
N THR A 107 2.71 -1.67 16.60
CA THR A 107 3.64 -2.79 16.55
C THR A 107 4.95 -2.36 15.94
N THR A 108 6.04 -2.64 16.65
CA THR A 108 7.40 -2.47 16.14
C THR A 108 7.90 -3.78 15.53
N TYR A 109 8.66 -3.67 14.46
CA TYR A 109 9.28 -4.78 13.75
C TYR A 109 10.79 -4.57 13.66
N THR A 110 11.52 -5.66 13.52
CA THR A 110 12.93 -5.65 13.12
C THR A 110 13.14 -6.48 11.88
N ALA A 111 14.14 -6.11 11.09
CA ALA A 111 14.60 -6.90 9.95
C ALA A 111 16.13 -6.90 9.90
N GLU A 112 16.68 -8.00 9.42
CA GLU A 112 18.08 -8.13 9.04
C GLU A 112 18.16 -7.90 7.54
N LEU A 113 18.85 -6.84 7.11
CA LEU A 113 19.00 -6.43 5.72
C LEU A 113 20.46 -6.54 5.28
N HIS A 114 20.69 -6.51 3.97
CA HIS A 114 22.00 -6.14 3.46
C HIS A 114 22.37 -4.73 3.96
N ARG A 115 23.66 -4.50 4.27
CA ARG A 115 24.12 -3.24 4.88
C ARG A 115 23.77 -2.03 4.02
N ASP A 116 23.88 -2.17 2.70
CA ASP A 116 23.57 -1.09 1.75
C ASP A 116 22.07 -0.74 1.77
N HIS A 117 21.21 -1.75 1.87
CA HIS A 117 19.76 -1.56 2.02
C HIS A 117 19.39 -0.95 3.37
N ALA A 118 20.03 -1.39 4.46
CA ALA A 118 19.83 -0.79 5.78
C ALA A 118 20.22 0.69 5.78
N ALA A 119 21.39 1.02 5.23
CA ALA A 119 21.88 2.38 5.12
C ALA A 119 20.92 3.25 4.28
N TRP A 120 20.55 2.78 3.09
CA TRP A 120 19.59 3.46 2.22
C TRP A 120 18.24 3.71 2.92
N LEU A 121 17.67 2.67 3.54
CA LEU A 121 16.37 2.76 4.19
C LEU A 121 16.37 3.76 5.36
N THR A 122 17.46 3.80 6.12
CA THR A 122 17.61 4.71 7.27
C THR A 122 17.98 6.14 6.89
N ALA A 123 18.39 6.37 5.64
CA ALA A 123 18.66 7.69 5.08
C ALA A 123 17.39 8.37 4.53
N LEU A 124 16.24 7.68 4.54
CA LEU A 124 14.97 8.28 4.13
C LEU A 124 14.53 9.32 5.17
N ASP A 125 14.28 10.55 4.72
CA ASP A 125 13.67 11.60 5.56
C ASP A 125 12.25 11.24 6.03
N VAL A 126 11.59 10.37 5.26
CA VAL A 126 10.21 9.95 5.49
C VAL A 126 10.10 8.47 5.10
N PRO A 127 9.50 7.60 5.92
CA PRO A 127 8.75 7.89 7.14
C PRO A 127 9.65 8.05 8.38
N GLU A 128 9.14 8.74 9.40
CA GLU A 128 9.69 8.63 10.74
C GLU A 128 9.57 7.18 11.26
N GLY A 129 10.43 6.81 12.21
CA GLY A 129 10.35 5.51 12.89
C GLY A 129 11.12 4.37 12.22
N ILE A 130 12.08 4.71 11.35
CA ILE A 130 13.13 3.78 10.88
C ILE A 130 14.40 4.04 11.70
N THR A 131 14.97 3.01 12.32
CA THR A 131 16.20 3.14 13.12
C THR A 131 17.21 2.07 12.74
N HIS A 132 18.45 2.49 12.47
CA HIS A 132 19.56 1.58 12.23
C HIS A 132 20.06 1.01 13.56
N LEU A 133 19.99 -0.31 13.73
CA LEU A 133 20.45 -1.00 14.95
C LEU A 133 21.90 -1.52 14.85
N GLY A 134 22.54 -1.39 13.68
CA GLY A 134 23.89 -1.88 13.43
C GLY A 134 23.89 -3.18 12.63
N HIS A 135 24.99 -3.44 11.91
CA HIS A 135 25.25 -4.70 11.20
C HIS A 135 24.21 -5.12 10.14
N GLY A 136 23.45 -4.18 9.59
CA GLY A 136 22.37 -4.47 8.63
C GLY A 136 21.00 -4.65 9.29
N ARG A 137 20.93 -4.61 10.62
CA ARG A 137 19.69 -4.69 11.37
C ARG A 137 19.00 -3.33 11.43
N VAL A 138 17.70 -3.31 11.17
CA VAL A 138 16.84 -2.12 11.30
C VAL A 138 15.65 -2.38 12.21
N ARG A 139 15.14 -1.33 12.83
CA ARG A 139 13.86 -1.28 13.55
C ARG A 139 12.90 -0.39 12.79
N LEU A 140 11.65 -0.83 12.69
CA LEU A 140 10.56 -0.17 11.96
C LEU A 140 9.34 -0.09 12.90
N THR A 141 8.88 1.11 13.21
CA THR A 141 7.64 1.32 13.98
C THR A 141 6.40 1.11 13.11
N GLY A 142 5.21 1.05 13.72
CA GLY A 142 3.92 1.00 13.01
C GLY A 142 3.80 2.03 11.88
N PRO A 143 4.06 3.34 12.11
CA PRO A 143 4.01 4.34 11.05
C PRO A 143 4.95 4.05 9.87
N ALA A 144 6.16 3.55 10.13
CA ALA A 144 7.10 3.18 9.06
C ALA A 144 6.58 1.99 8.24
N ILE A 145 6.02 0.97 8.90
CA ILE A 145 5.40 -0.18 8.22
C ILE A 145 4.20 0.24 7.39
N ALA A 146 3.30 1.05 7.94
CA ALA A 146 2.13 1.56 7.23
C ALA A 146 2.53 2.37 5.99
N TYR A 147 3.55 3.24 6.12
CA TYR A 147 4.12 3.97 5.01
C TYR A 147 4.62 3.03 3.90
N LEU A 148 5.45 2.04 4.25
CA LEU A 148 6.03 1.10 3.27
C LEU A 148 4.96 0.23 2.59
N ARG A 149 3.92 -0.21 3.32
CA ARG A 149 2.77 -0.91 2.72
C ARG A 149 2.02 -0.05 1.71
N GLY A 150 1.94 1.25 1.99
CA GLY A 150 1.20 2.23 1.21
C GLY A 150 1.99 2.93 0.10
N LEU A 151 3.22 2.51 -0.21
CA LEU A 151 4.04 3.10 -1.26
C LEU A 151 3.60 2.67 -2.68
N PRO A 152 3.72 3.52 -3.71
CA PRO A 152 3.37 3.11 -5.07
C PRO A 152 4.21 1.93 -5.57
N GLU A 153 3.61 1.02 -6.33
CA GLU A 153 4.24 -0.23 -6.80
C GLU A 153 5.54 0.01 -7.56
N ARG A 154 5.55 0.98 -8.50
CA ARG A 154 6.73 1.39 -9.27
C ARG A 154 8.00 1.71 -8.46
N LEU A 155 7.90 1.98 -7.16
CA LEU A 155 9.07 2.26 -6.33
C LEU A 155 9.87 1.00 -5.98
N GLY A 156 9.33 -0.21 -6.20
CA GLY A 156 10.04 -1.46 -5.93
C GLY A 156 10.39 -1.67 -4.45
N CYS A 157 9.75 -0.91 -3.56
CA CYS A 157 9.93 -0.95 -2.12
C CYS A 157 8.55 -1.01 -1.47
N HIS A 158 8.23 -2.12 -0.80
CA HIS A 158 6.97 -2.27 -0.08
C HIS A 158 7.04 -3.34 1.00
N VAL A 159 6.07 -3.32 1.91
CA VAL A 159 5.82 -4.43 2.84
C VAL A 159 4.56 -5.17 2.39
N ASP A 160 4.61 -6.50 2.34
CA ASP A 160 3.47 -7.34 1.98
C ASP A 160 2.63 -7.79 3.20
N ASP A 161 1.60 -8.60 2.93
CA ASP A 161 0.70 -9.17 3.94
C ASP A 161 1.33 -10.29 4.78
N GLU A 162 2.41 -10.90 4.31
CA GLU A 162 3.21 -11.91 5.02
C GLU A 162 4.30 -11.28 5.91
N ASN A 163 4.30 -9.96 6.07
CA ASN A 163 5.33 -9.20 6.79
C ASN A 163 6.72 -9.41 6.19
N ARG A 164 6.85 -9.36 4.87
CA ARG A 164 8.14 -9.25 4.18
C ARG A 164 8.31 -7.84 3.64
N LEU A 165 9.46 -7.25 3.92
CA LEU A 165 9.92 -6.04 3.30
C LEU A 165 10.64 -6.41 2.01
N TRP A 166 10.12 -5.95 0.88
CA TRP A 166 10.74 -6.08 -0.43
C TRP A 166 11.55 -4.83 -0.74
N LEU A 167 12.83 -4.99 -1.06
CA LEU A 167 13.73 -3.92 -1.50
C LEU A 167 14.47 -4.37 -2.75
N ALA A 168 14.29 -3.66 -3.86
CA ALA A 168 14.95 -3.96 -5.13
C ALA A 168 14.77 -5.42 -5.61
N GLY A 169 13.66 -6.06 -5.24
CA GLY A 169 13.36 -7.46 -5.57
C GLY A 169 13.79 -8.47 -4.50
N ASP A 170 14.57 -8.07 -3.50
CA ASP A 170 14.98 -8.94 -2.40
C ASP A 170 13.97 -8.91 -1.25
N PRO A 171 13.49 -10.08 -0.77
CA PRO A 171 12.60 -10.17 0.37
C PRO A 171 13.37 -10.27 1.70
N TYR A 172 12.96 -9.47 2.68
CA TYR A 172 13.47 -9.49 4.05
C TYR A 172 12.35 -9.75 5.05
N LEU A 173 12.53 -10.72 5.93
CA LEU A 173 11.51 -11.05 6.93
C LEU A 173 11.44 -9.98 8.02
N LEU A 174 10.25 -9.45 8.26
CA LEU A 174 9.98 -8.59 9.41
C LEU A 174 9.58 -9.44 10.61
N THR A 175 10.36 -9.34 11.68
CA THR A 175 10.08 -9.99 12.96
C THR A 175 9.47 -8.99 13.92
N ARG A 176 8.26 -9.28 14.40
CA ARG A 176 7.57 -8.46 15.40
C ARG A 176 8.39 -8.41 16.68
N GLU A 177 8.69 -7.22 17.18
CA GLU A 177 9.26 -7.06 18.52
C GLU A 177 8.18 -7.38 19.57
N PRO A 178 8.52 -8.11 20.64
CA PRO A 178 7.62 -8.28 21.77
C PRO A 178 7.26 -6.92 22.34
N ARG A 179 5.98 -6.70 22.65
CA ARG A 179 5.59 -5.50 23.40
C ARG A 179 6.30 -5.57 24.76
N PRO A 180 7.01 -4.51 25.20
CA PRO A 180 7.60 -4.50 26.53
C PRO A 180 6.50 -4.73 27.57
N GLU A 181 6.69 -5.71 28.45
CA GLU A 181 5.79 -5.98 29.58
C GLU A 181 5.67 -4.70 30.42
N GLY A 182 4.47 -4.10 30.46
CA GLY A 182 4.20 -2.91 31.27
C GLY A 182 3.74 -1.66 30.51
N ALA A 183 3.72 -1.65 29.17
CA ALA A 183 3.08 -0.56 28.43
C ALA A 183 1.54 -0.67 28.55
N ALA A 184 0.97 0.11 29.47
CA ALA A 184 -0.48 0.21 29.67
C ALA A 184 -1.21 0.51 28.35
N ARG A 185 -2.37 -0.12 28.15
CA ARG A 185 -3.31 0.29 27.10
C ARG A 185 -3.83 1.70 27.42
N PRO A 186 -3.88 2.63 26.45
CA PRO A 186 -4.66 3.84 26.60
C PRO A 186 -6.16 3.53 26.75
#